data_AF-A0A8J5TIT0-F1
#
_entry.id   AF-A0A8J5TIT0-F1
#
_cell.length_a   1.000
_cell.length_b   1.000
_cell.length_c   1.000
_cell.angle_alpha   90.00
_cell.angle_beta   90.00
_cell.angle_gamma   90.00
#
_symmetry.space_group_name_H-M   'P 1'
#
loop_
_entity.id
_entity.type
_entity.pdbx_description
1 polymer ?
#
loop_
_entity_poly.entity_id
_entity_poly.type
_entity_poly.pdbx_seq_one_letter_code
_entity_poly.pdbx_strand_id
1 'polypeptide(L)'
;MSVSEFSEMVRKDAQFLYDNPEALFKDFEDLVYNVIPLKLPEVFLNIPKAKLKMERLSSPHSTTAFYSVGAYDGSRPGVYFVNTFHCDSQPKYEMMTLSLHEGNPGHHLQGSHSMESPKIPFFRRVMEDRNYWQAPSRFPINTAYLEGWGLYAENLGFDMDLFKNPYIRHIQY
;
A
#
# COMPACT_ATOMS: atom_id res chain seq x y z
N MET A 1 -23.39 -19.50 -10.94
CA MET A 1 -22.75 -18.83 -9.81
C MET A 1 -22.71 -17.34 -10.12
N SER A 2 -23.34 -16.51 -9.31
CA SER A 2 -23.26 -15.05 -9.41
C SER A 2 -21.89 -14.55 -8.91
N VAL A 3 -21.53 -13.30 -9.20
CA VAL A 3 -20.32 -12.66 -8.66
C VAL A 3 -20.34 -12.68 -7.13
N SER A 4 -21.49 -12.40 -6.51
CA SER A 4 -21.63 -12.43 -5.05
C SER A 4 -21.39 -13.83 -4.48
N GLU A 5 -21.95 -14.87 -5.12
CA GLU A 5 -21.73 -16.27 -4.70
C GLU A 5 -20.27 -16.68 -4.85
N PHE A 6 -19.60 -16.24 -5.92
CA PHE A 6 -18.18 -16.50 -6.15
C PHE A 6 -17.31 -15.79 -5.11
N SER A 7 -17.55 -14.50 -4.85
CA SER A 7 -16.82 -13.74 -3.83
C SER A 7 -17.00 -14.33 -2.43
N GLU A 8 -18.21 -14.75 -2.07
CA GLU A 8 -18.45 -15.42 -0.78
C GLU A 8 -17.73 -16.75 -0.67
N MET A 9 -17.73 -17.56 -1.74
CA MET A 9 -17.01 -18.82 -1.78
C MET A 9 -15.52 -18.60 -1.54
N VAL A 10 -14.91 -17.66 -2.27
CA VAL A 10 -13.47 -17.38 -2.18
C VAL A 10 -13.09 -16.76 -0.83
N ARG A 11 -13.94 -15.91 -0.24
CA ARG A 11 -13.71 -15.32 1.10
C ARG A 11 -13.71 -16.35 2.23
N LYS A 12 -14.48 -17.43 2.11
CA LYS A 12 -14.64 -18.45 3.16
C LYS A 12 -13.70 -19.64 2.99
N ASP A 13 -13.01 -19.73 1.86
CA ASP A 13 -12.14 -20.85 1.56
C ASP A 13 -10.80 -20.70 2.31
N ALA A 14 -10.56 -21.62 3.24
CA ALA A 14 -9.40 -21.64 4.12
C ALA A 14 -8.07 -21.63 3.36
N GLN A 15 -8.02 -22.06 2.08
CA GLN A 15 -6.79 -21.99 1.30
C GLN A 15 -6.29 -20.55 1.09
N PHE A 16 -7.20 -19.57 1.10
CA PHE A 16 -6.90 -18.15 0.91
C PHE A 16 -6.70 -17.37 2.20
N LEU A 17 -6.84 -18.00 3.37
CA LEU A 17 -6.71 -17.33 4.66
C LEU A 17 -5.40 -17.73 5.34
N TYR A 18 -5.00 -16.94 6.34
CA TYR A 18 -3.91 -17.29 7.23
C TYR A 18 -4.45 -17.74 8.58
N ASP A 19 -3.80 -18.73 9.17
CA ASP A 19 -4.00 -19.16 10.56
C ASP A 19 -2.88 -18.63 11.49
N ASN A 20 -1.90 -17.93 10.91
CA ASN A 20 -0.67 -17.52 11.56
C ASN A 20 -0.30 -16.06 11.22
N PRO A 21 -0.37 -15.13 12.20
CA PRO A 21 0.06 -13.74 12.04
C PRO A 21 1.48 -13.58 11.50
N GLU A 22 2.40 -14.46 11.90
CA GLU A 22 3.79 -14.43 11.43
C GLU A 22 3.90 -14.74 9.95
N ALA A 23 3.13 -15.72 9.46
CA ALA A 23 3.12 -16.10 8.05
C ALA A 23 2.54 -14.99 7.19
N LEU A 24 1.40 -14.41 7.61
CA LEU A 24 0.78 -13.26 6.94
C LEU A 24 1.80 -12.12 6.76
N PHE A 25 2.46 -11.71 7.84
CA PHE A 25 3.41 -10.60 7.76
C PHE A 25 4.63 -10.93 6.91
N LYS A 26 5.14 -12.16 7.01
CA LYS A 26 6.28 -12.61 6.22
C LYS A 26 5.99 -12.56 4.72
N ASP A 27 4.78 -12.93 4.32
CA ASP A 27 4.38 -12.90 2.91
C ASP A 27 4.23 -11.45 2.43
N PHE A 28 3.72 -10.52 3.25
CA PHE A 28 3.79 -9.09 2.93
C PHE A 28 5.23 -8.58 2.79
N GLU A 29 6.14 -8.97 3.69
CA GLU A 29 7.55 -8.58 3.59
C GLU A 29 8.20 -9.09 2.30
N ASP A 30 7.89 -10.32 1.89
CA ASP A 30 8.40 -10.88 0.63
C ASP A 30 7.90 -10.07 -0.57
N LEU A 31 6.61 -9.74 -0.60
CA LEU A 31 6.04 -8.88 -1.65
C LEU A 31 6.76 -7.53 -1.71
N VAL A 32 6.90 -6.85 -0.57
CA VAL A 32 7.40 -5.48 -0.48
C VAL A 32 8.91 -5.38 -0.73
N TYR A 33 9.70 -6.36 -0.30
CA TYR A 33 11.15 -6.29 -0.39
C TYR A 33 11.75 -7.10 -1.55
N ASN A 34 11.11 -8.19 -1.96
CA ASN A 34 11.72 -9.14 -2.91
C ASN A 34 10.96 -9.24 -4.24
N VAL A 35 9.66 -8.97 -4.28
CA VAL A 35 8.85 -9.13 -5.50
C VAL A 35 8.63 -7.81 -6.22
N ILE A 36 7.96 -6.85 -5.56
CA ILE A 36 7.57 -5.57 -6.15
C ILE A 36 8.78 -4.74 -6.59
N PRO A 37 9.86 -4.58 -5.80
CA PRO A 37 10.98 -3.72 -6.19
C PRO A 37 11.69 -4.17 -7.48
N LEU A 38 11.67 -5.46 -7.79
CA LEU A 38 12.25 -5.99 -9.02
C LEU A 38 11.48 -5.55 -10.27
N LYS A 39 10.20 -5.23 -10.11
CA LYS A 39 9.28 -4.85 -11.18
C LYS A 39 9.13 -3.35 -11.39
N LEU A 40 9.41 -2.54 -10.35
CA LEU A 40 9.29 -1.08 -10.45
C LEU A 40 10.03 -0.44 -11.64
N PRO A 41 11.25 -0.88 -12.04
CA PRO A 41 11.93 -0.31 -13.20
C PRO A 41 11.21 -0.54 -14.55
N GLU A 42 10.27 -1.49 -14.63
CA GLU A 42 9.47 -1.75 -15.83
C GLU A 42 8.46 -0.62 -16.08
N VAL A 43 8.04 0.09 -15.03
CA VAL A 43 6.98 1.13 -15.08
C VAL A 43 7.45 2.52 -14.64
N PHE A 44 8.57 2.64 -13.92
CA PHE A 44 9.13 3.92 -13.47
C PHE A 44 10.61 4.07 -13.84
N LEU A 45 10.94 5.18 -14.52
CA LEU A 45 12.32 5.50 -14.90
C LEU A 45 13.15 6.03 -13.72
N ASN A 46 12.52 6.75 -12.80
CA ASN A 46 13.18 7.35 -11.65
C ASN A 46 12.50 6.82 -10.39
N ILE A 47 13.25 6.12 -9.55
CA ILE A 47 12.75 5.59 -8.28
C ILE A 47 13.37 6.43 -7.15
N PRO A 48 12.57 6.98 -6.21
CA PRO A 48 13.07 7.74 -5.07
C PRO A 48 14.02 6.93 -4.18
N LYS A 49 14.89 7.62 -3.43
CA LYS A 49 15.85 7.00 -2.51
C LYS A 49 15.29 6.73 -1.13
N ALA A 50 14.16 7.35 -0.78
CA ALA A 50 13.48 7.16 0.49
C ALA A 50 13.24 5.66 0.73
N LYS A 51 13.51 5.24 1.95
CA LYS A 51 13.36 3.83 2.35
C LYS A 51 11.92 3.58 2.79
N LEU A 52 11.43 2.38 2.45
CA LEU A 52 10.23 1.79 3.02
C LEU A 52 10.62 0.80 4.12
N LYS A 53 9.97 0.91 5.27
CA LYS A 53 10.04 -0.07 6.35
C LYS A 53 8.67 -0.69 6.54
N MET A 54 8.62 -1.98 6.83
CA MET A 54 7.42 -2.65 7.29
C MET A 54 7.38 -2.77 8.81
N GLU A 55 6.20 -2.58 9.38
CA GLU A 55 5.95 -2.77 10.81
C GLU A 55 4.63 -3.51 11.05
N ARG A 56 4.62 -4.39 12.06
CA ARG A 56 3.40 -5.04 12.51
C ARG A 56 2.63 -4.10 13.42
N LEU A 57 1.31 -4.10 13.23
CA LEU A 57 0.37 -3.58 14.20
C LEU A 57 -0.50 -4.74 14.71
N SER A 58 -0.90 -4.68 15.97
CA SER A 58 -1.89 -5.60 16.53
C SER A 58 -2.93 -4.77 17.24
N SER A 59 -4.01 -4.43 16.52
CA SER A 59 -5.10 -3.60 17.06
C SER A 59 -6.44 -4.00 16.45
N PRO A 60 -7.46 -4.31 17.26
CA PRO A 60 -8.79 -4.66 16.75
C PRO A 60 -9.51 -3.50 16.06
N HIS A 61 -9.08 -2.25 16.30
CA HIS A 61 -9.75 -1.05 15.79
C HIS A 61 -8.99 -0.38 14.62
N SER A 62 -7.95 -1.03 14.10
CA SER A 62 -7.16 -0.49 12.98
C SER A 62 -7.53 -1.17 11.66
N THR A 63 -7.25 -0.49 10.55
CA THR A 63 -7.42 -1.06 9.21
C THR A 63 -6.48 -2.24 8.98
N THR A 64 -6.73 -3.01 7.93
CA THR A 64 -5.90 -4.15 7.52
C THR A 64 -4.44 -3.76 7.31
N ALA A 65 -4.21 -2.64 6.63
CA ALA A 65 -2.90 -2.07 6.43
C ALA A 65 -3.03 -0.56 6.19
N PHE A 66 -1.95 0.19 6.36
CA PHE A 66 -1.88 1.61 5.99
C PHE A 66 -0.44 2.09 5.89
N TYR A 67 -0.21 3.13 5.10
CA TYR A 67 1.08 3.80 4.98
C TYR A 67 1.21 5.04 5.87
N SER A 68 2.41 5.26 6.39
CA SER A 68 2.82 6.46 7.11
C SER A 68 4.04 7.07 6.45
N VAL A 69 3.94 8.34 6.07
CA VAL A 69 5.01 9.06 5.37
C VAL A 69 6.27 9.24 6.23
N GLY A 70 7.43 9.10 5.59
CA GLY A 70 8.74 9.34 6.21
C GLY A 70 8.97 10.79 6.59
N ALA A 71 10.01 11.05 7.37
CA ALA A 71 10.41 12.41 7.71
C ALA A 71 11.03 13.12 6.49
N TYR A 72 10.76 14.41 6.36
CA TYR A 72 11.20 15.21 5.21
C TYR A 72 12.71 15.37 5.08
N ASP A 73 13.42 15.26 6.20
CA ASP A 73 14.87 15.31 6.29
C ASP A 73 15.51 13.92 6.08
N GLY A 74 14.70 12.89 5.82
CA GLY A 74 15.15 11.51 5.66
C GLY A 74 15.53 10.80 6.97
N SER A 75 15.35 11.44 8.13
CA SER A 75 15.70 10.87 9.43
C SER A 75 14.86 9.64 9.81
N ARG A 76 13.65 9.54 9.24
CA ARG A 76 12.71 8.43 9.43
C ARG A 76 12.21 7.93 8.07
N PRO A 77 12.25 6.60 7.80
CA PRO A 77 11.70 6.03 6.59
C PRO A 77 10.18 6.14 6.54
N GLY A 78 9.59 5.97 5.36
CA GLY A 78 8.16 5.65 5.26
C GLY A 78 7.90 4.29 5.91
N VAL A 79 6.74 4.12 6.53
CA VAL A 79 6.38 2.88 7.21
C VAL A 79 5.08 2.34 6.65
N TYR A 80 5.11 1.10 6.18
CA TYR A 80 3.93 0.33 5.81
C TYR A 80 3.54 -0.57 6.99
N PHE A 81 2.41 -0.25 7.61
CA PHE A 81 1.86 -1.01 8.72
C PHE A 81 0.93 -2.09 8.21
N VAL A 82 1.11 -3.32 8.69
CA VAL A 82 0.18 -4.43 8.46
C VAL A 82 -0.39 -4.85 9.80
N ASN A 83 -1.72 -4.84 9.91
CA ASN A 83 -2.42 -5.27 11.11
C ASN A 83 -2.55 -6.79 11.11
N THR A 84 -1.89 -7.46 12.04
CA THR A 84 -1.88 -8.93 12.10
C THR A 84 -2.89 -9.48 13.12
N PHE A 85 -3.75 -8.63 13.70
CA PHE A 85 -4.71 -9.04 14.74
C PHE A 85 -5.79 -10.00 14.22
N HIS A 86 -6.32 -9.75 13.02
CA HIS A 86 -7.35 -10.59 12.37
C HIS A 86 -6.82 -11.28 11.10
N CYS A 87 -5.71 -12.03 11.23
CA CYS A 87 -5.08 -12.68 10.08
C CYS A 87 -5.97 -13.72 9.39
N ASP A 88 -6.95 -14.26 10.12
CA ASP A 88 -7.95 -15.22 9.68
C ASP A 88 -9.04 -14.62 8.79
N SER A 89 -9.13 -13.30 8.70
CA SER A 89 -10.07 -12.59 7.82
C SER A 89 -9.39 -11.80 6.71
N GLN A 90 -8.06 -11.90 6.58
CA GLN A 90 -7.28 -11.25 5.53
C GLN A 90 -6.97 -12.22 4.39
N PRO A 91 -7.58 -12.04 3.21
CA PRO A 91 -7.35 -12.96 2.11
C PRO A 91 -6.01 -12.73 1.42
N LYS A 92 -5.30 -13.82 1.15
CA LYS A 92 -4.01 -13.85 0.42
C LYS A 92 -4.05 -13.11 -0.91
N TYR A 93 -5.20 -13.16 -1.60
CA TYR A 93 -5.35 -12.55 -2.91
C TYR A 93 -5.39 -11.01 -2.88
N GLU A 94 -5.65 -10.38 -1.73
CA GLU A 94 -5.67 -8.92 -1.58
C GLU A 94 -4.29 -8.34 -1.25
N MET A 95 -3.35 -9.17 -0.79
CA MET A 95 -2.05 -8.73 -0.30
C MET A 95 -1.21 -8.00 -1.35
N MET A 96 -1.21 -8.50 -2.59
CA MET A 96 -0.50 -7.85 -3.69
C MET A 96 -1.08 -6.46 -3.94
N THR A 97 -2.39 -6.35 -4.10
CA THR A 97 -3.09 -5.09 -4.32
C THR A 97 -2.83 -4.09 -3.19
N LEU A 98 -2.98 -4.50 -1.93
CA LEU A 98 -2.70 -3.64 -0.78
C LEU A 98 -1.23 -3.20 -0.71
N SER A 99 -0.29 -4.09 -1.05
CA SER A 99 1.14 -3.76 -1.09
C SER A 99 1.47 -2.75 -2.18
N LEU A 100 0.79 -2.85 -3.33
CA LEU A 100 0.90 -1.88 -4.42
C LEU A 100 0.31 -0.52 -4.04
N HIS A 101 -0.84 -0.51 -3.35
CA HIS A 101 -1.53 0.71 -2.91
C HIS A 101 -0.75 1.48 -1.84
N GLU A 102 -0.38 0.79 -0.76
CA GLU A 102 0.21 1.43 0.42
C GLU A 102 1.73 1.59 0.28
N GLY A 103 2.37 0.62 -0.38
CA GLY A 103 3.81 0.59 -0.60
C GLY A 103 4.20 1.20 -1.93
N ASN A 104 4.96 0.43 -2.71
CA ASN A 104 5.35 0.79 -4.06
C ASN A 104 4.46 0.04 -5.07
N PRO A 105 4.03 0.67 -6.17
CA PRO A 105 4.29 2.05 -6.58
C PRO A 105 3.30 3.09 -6.02
N GLY A 106 2.47 2.73 -5.05
CA GLY A 106 1.43 3.59 -4.48
C GLY A 106 1.96 4.68 -3.54
N HIS A 107 1.38 4.80 -2.34
CA HIS A 107 1.60 5.91 -1.44
C HIS A 107 3.07 6.13 -1.07
N HIS A 108 3.86 5.06 -0.90
CA HIS A 108 5.27 5.23 -0.60
C HIS A 108 6.02 5.91 -1.75
N LEU A 109 5.87 5.42 -2.98
CA LEU A 109 6.53 6.00 -4.15
C LEU A 109 6.05 7.44 -4.39
N GLN A 110 4.74 7.66 -4.32
CA GLN A 110 4.11 8.97 -4.51
C GLN A 110 4.64 10.02 -3.54
N GLY A 111 4.63 9.69 -2.24
CA GLY A 111 5.13 10.54 -1.18
C GLY A 111 6.61 10.83 -1.33
N SER A 112 7.39 9.79 -1.60
CA SER A 112 8.84 9.90 -1.74
C SER A 112 9.24 10.79 -2.92
N HIS A 113 8.56 10.67 -4.07
CA HIS A 113 8.76 11.58 -5.21
C HIS A 113 8.47 13.04 -4.87
N SER A 114 7.36 13.28 -4.18
CA SER A 114 6.97 14.63 -3.78
C SER A 114 8.03 15.25 -2.86
N MET A 115 8.51 14.48 -1.88
CA MET A 115 9.52 14.94 -0.91
C MET A 115 10.89 15.19 -1.54
N GLU A 116 11.32 14.31 -2.46
CA GLU A 116 12.61 14.38 -3.15
C GLU A 116 12.64 15.33 -4.35
N SER A 117 11.59 16.14 -4.56
CA SER A 117 11.50 17.12 -5.65
C SER A 117 11.88 18.54 -5.20
N PRO A 118 13.17 18.93 -5.11
CA PRO A 118 13.61 20.19 -4.51
C PRO A 118 13.12 21.44 -5.25
N LYS A 119 12.73 21.29 -6.52
CA LYS A 119 12.20 22.38 -7.36
C LYS A 119 10.78 22.78 -6.98
N ILE A 120 10.07 21.95 -6.20
CA ILE A 120 8.68 22.20 -5.79
C ILE A 120 8.68 22.92 -4.43
N PRO A 121 7.86 23.98 -4.26
CA PRO A 121 7.70 24.65 -2.96
C PRO A 121 7.35 23.65 -1.85
N PHE A 122 7.93 23.83 -0.66
CA PHE A 122 7.81 22.87 0.45
C PHE A 122 6.36 22.49 0.77
N PHE A 123 5.45 23.46 0.78
CA PHE A 123 4.04 23.21 1.05
C PHE A 123 3.33 22.31 0.03
N ARG A 124 3.85 22.20 -1.20
CA ARG A 124 3.34 21.26 -2.21
C ARG A 124 4.02 19.90 -2.16
N ARG A 125 5.20 19.82 -1.51
CA ARG A 125 5.92 18.55 -1.31
C ARG A 125 5.26 17.72 -0.22
N VAL A 126 4.75 18.39 0.82
CA VAL A 126 3.98 17.77 1.89
C VAL A 126 2.56 17.52 1.41
N MET A 127 2.15 16.24 1.34
CA MET A 127 0.85 15.84 0.80
C MET A 127 -0.29 15.88 1.83
N GLU A 128 0.07 16.00 3.11
CA GLU A 128 -0.84 16.06 4.25
C GLU A 128 -0.36 17.09 5.29
N ASP A 129 -1.20 18.08 5.62
CA ASP A 129 -1.02 18.91 6.81
C ASP A 129 -1.83 18.34 7.97
N ARG A 130 -1.14 17.68 8.92
CA ARG A 130 -1.77 17.08 10.10
C ARG A 130 -2.18 18.08 11.17
N ASN A 131 -2.00 19.39 10.96
CA ASN A 131 -2.41 20.44 11.89
C ASN A 131 -3.90 20.79 11.76
N TYR A 132 -4.78 19.79 11.83
CA TYR A 132 -6.24 19.96 11.74
C TYR A 132 -6.83 20.85 12.83
N TRP A 133 -6.09 21.08 13.92
CA TRP A 133 -6.50 21.92 15.04
C TRP A 133 -6.17 23.40 14.89
N GLN A 134 -5.41 23.79 13.85
CA GLN A 134 -5.12 25.20 13.55
C GLN A 134 -6.05 25.69 12.43
N ALA A 135 -6.80 26.75 12.70
CA ALA A 135 -7.63 27.41 11.70
C ALA A 135 -6.96 28.72 11.21
N PRO A 136 -6.89 28.97 9.89
CA PRO A 136 -7.29 28.05 8.82
C PRO A 136 -6.31 26.86 8.71
N SER A 137 -6.83 25.69 8.33
CA SER A 137 -5.98 24.58 7.87
C SER A 137 -5.10 25.13 6.75
N ARG A 138 -3.78 24.99 6.88
CA ARG A 138 -2.87 25.68 5.97
C ARG A 138 -2.88 25.02 4.60
N PHE A 139 -3.04 23.69 4.56
CA PHE A 139 -3.13 22.89 3.33
C PHE A 139 -4.06 21.69 3.52
N PRO A 140 -5.20 21.60 2.83
CA PRO A 140 -6.07 20.43 2.90
C PRO A 140 -5.41 19.19 2.26
N ILE A 141 -5.70 17.99 2.78
CA ILE A 141 -5.37 16.74 2.08
C ILE A 141 -6.07 16.73 0.73
N ASN A 142 -5.31 16.49 -0.34
CA ASN A 142 -5.86 16.26 -1.67
C ASN A 142 -6.26 14.78 -1.83
N THR A 143 -7.33 14.35 -1.16
CA THR A 143 -7.72 12.93 -1.06
C THR A 143 -7.88 12.28 -2.44
N ALA A 144 -8.51 12.97 -3.40
CA ALA A 144 -8.67 12.44 -4.75
C ALA A 144 -7.34 12.15 -5.46
N TYR A 145 -6.29 12.96 -5.19
CA TYR A 145 -4.96 12.75 -5.76
C TYR A 145 -4.19 11.64 -5.03
N LEU A 146 -4.37 11.51 -3.71
CA LEU A 146 -3.72 10.46 -2.91
C LEU A 146 -4.35 9.09 -3.18
N GLU A 147 -5.63 8.94 -2.91
CA GLU A 147 -6.35 7.67 -3.07
C GLU A 147 -6.49 7.28 -4.54
N GLY A 148 -6.69 8.26 -5.42
CA GLY A 148 -6.71 8.01 -6.87
C GLY A 148 -5.37 7.48 -7.38
N TRP A 149 -4.25 7.90 -6.80
CA TRP A 149 -2.94 7.33 -7.11
C TRP A 149 -2.78 5.91 -6.55
N GLY A 150 -3.23 5.66 -5.31
CA GLY A 150 -3.24 4.32 -4.73
C GLY A 150 -3.99 3.32 -5.62
N LEU A 151 -5.22 3.67 -6.02
CA LEU A 151 -6.04 2.86 -6.95
C LEU A 151 -5.41 2.71 -8.35
N TYR A 152 -4.72 3.74 -8.84
CA TYR A 152 -3.96 3.63 -10.09
C TYR A 152 -2.76 2.67 -9.94
N ALA A 153 -2.06 2.72 -8.82
CA ALA A 153 -0.91 1.86 -8.53
C ALA A 153 -1.29 0.38 -8.41
N GLU A 154 -2.49 0.07 -7.91
CA GLU A 154 -3.05 -1.28 -7.95
C GLU A 154 -3.13 -1.82 -9.38
N ASN A 155 -3.60 -1.00 -10.32
CA ASN A 155 -3.71 -1.39 -11.73
C ASN A 155 -2.35 -1.63 -12.39
N LEU A 156 -1.29 -0.94 -11.97
CA LEU A 156 0.08 -1.19 -12.48
C LEU A 156 0.57 -2.61 -12.15
N GLY A 157 -0.05 -3.32 -11.20
CA GLY A 157 0.24 -4.73 -10.96
C GLY A 157 -0.01 -5.62 -12.19
N PHE A 158 -0.95 -5.24 -13.06
CA PHE A 158 -1.16 -5.94 -14.34
C PHE A 158 -0.02 -5.68 -15.32
N ASP A 159 0.42 -4.43 -15.45
CA ASP A 159 1.51 -4.04 -16.33
C ASP A 159 2.85 -4.67 -15.92
N MET A 160 3.04 -4.88 -14.61
CA MET A 160 4.21 -5.54 -14.03
C MET A 160 4.14 -7.08 -14.02
N ASP A 161 3.06 -7.68 -14.54
CA ASP A 161 2.80 -9.13 -14.52
C ASP A 161 2.84 -9.74 -13.10
N LEU A 162 2.30 -9.02 -12.10
CA LEU A 162 2.28 -9.43 -10.70
C LEU A 162 1.06 -10.30 -10.33
N PHE A 163 -0.03 -10.18 -11.10
CA PHE A 163 -1.27 -10.93 -10.87
C PHE A 163 -1.32 -12.25 -11.64
N LYS A 164 -0.41 -13.17 -11.30
CA LYS A 164 -0.30 -14.48 -11.97
C LYS A 164 -1.36 -15.49 -11.54
N ASN A 165 -1.92 -15.30 -10.34
CA ASN A 165 -2.97 -16.18 -9.83
C ASN A 165 -4.33 -15.78 -10.44
N PRO A 166 -5.04 -16.72 -11.11
CA PRO A 166 -6.32 -16.42 -11.75
C PRO A 166 -7.40 -15.92 -10.78
N TYR A 167 -7.37 -16.32 -9.50
CA TYR A 167 -8.31 -15.82 -8.49
C TYR A 167 -8.08 -14.33 -8.20
N ILE A 168 -6.82 -13.89 -8.14
CA ILE A 168 -6.49 -12.47 -7.94
C ILE A 168 -6.98 -11.64 -9.14
N ARG A 169 -6.81 -12.18 -10.35
CA ARG A 169 -7.24 -11.51 -11.59
C ARG A 169 -8.75 -11.32 -11.67
N HIS A 170 -9.56 -12.25 -11.16
CA HIS A 170 -11.02 -12.19 -11.26
C HIS A 170 -11.70 -11.36 -10.16
N ILE A 171 -11.03 -11.08 -9.04
CA ILE A 171 -11.60 -10.29 -7.93
C ILE A 171 -11.41 -8.78 -8.16
N GLN A 172 -10.46 -8.40 -9.02
CA GLN A 172 -10.16 -7.01 -9.37
C GLN A 172 -11.06 -6.43 -10.49
N TYR A 173 -11.97 -7.24 -11.07
CA TYR A 173 -12.97 -6.84 -12.07
C TYR A 173 -14.39 -7.14 -11.57
#